data_AF-A0A7W6NPN4-F1
#
_entry.id   AF-A0A7W6NPN4-F1
#
_cell.length_a   1.000
_cell.length_b   1.000
_cell.length_c   1.000
_cell.angle_alpha   90.00
_cell.angle_beta   90.00
_cell.angle_gamma   90.00
#
_symmetry.space_group_name_H-M   'P 1'
#
loop_
_entity.id
_entity.type
_entity.pdbx_description
1 polymer ?
#
loop_
_entity_poly.entity_id
_entity_poly.type
_entity_poly.pdbx_seq_one_letter_code
_entity_poly.pdbx_strand_id
1 'polypeptide(L)'
;MHIVKTSAILAVILAGACSLAACDESATGKEAPPPAAPAGPPPPPTPELPMTGAKARQIVNMLSTTCIQMASLKMDMVTCDERQNKPTDHEALRTELRNLSWNLQKLPSDEATARCAAELEAMRARPKPAVCADLGIS
;
A
#
# COMPACT_ATOMS: atom_id res chain seq x y z
N MET A 1 33.09 20.68 53.08
CA MET A 1 32.11 21.07 54.12
C MET A 1 30.72 21.05 53.49
N HIS A 2 29.92 20.05 53.84
CA HIS A 2 28.47 20.03 53.60
C HIS A 2 27.79 20.75 54.77
N ILE A 3 26.66 21.43 54.53
CA ILE A 3 25.46 21.60 55.39
C ILE A 3 24.44 22.41 54.53
N VAL A 4 23.49 21.76 53.86
CA VAL A 4 22.10 21.41 54.28
C VAL A 4 21.08 22.51 53.96
N LYS A 5 20.07 22.14 53.15
CA LYS A 5 18.63 22.46 53.24
C LYS A 5 17.99 22.06 51.89
N THR A 6 16.90 21.32 51.75
CA THR A 6 15.94 20.70 52.66
C THR A 6 15.09 19.74 51.80
N SER A 7 14.72 18.58 52.36
CA SER A 7 13.50 17.75 52.24
C SER A 7 12.46 18.08 51.15
N ALA A 8 11.67 17.17 50.55
CA ALA A 8 11.29 15.77 50.76
C ALA A 8 10.63 15.30 49.43
N ILE A 9 10.92 14.14 48.84
CA ILE A 9 10.50 12.76 49.17
C ILE A 9 8.99 12.48 48.94
N LEU A 10 8.75 11.52 48.02
CA LEU A 10 7.58 10.63 47.80
C LEU A 10 6.22 11.27 47.43
N ALA A 11 5.26 10.62 46.79
CA ALA A 11 5.15 9.53 45.82
C ALA A 11 3.63 9.22 45.73
N VAL A 12 3.20 8.63 44.61
CA VAL A 12 2.23 7.52 44.58
C VAL A 12 0.71 7.81 44.67
N ILE A 13 0.05 7.48 43.55
CA ILE A 13 -1.22 6.72 43.34
C ILE A 13 -2.55 7.42 43.69
N LEU A 14 -3.48 7.50 42.71
CA LEU A 14 -4.71 6.68 42.64
C LEU A 14 -5.65 7.14 41.51
N ALA A 15 -6.12 6.16 40.74
CA ALA A 15 -7.23 6.27 39.82
C ALA A 15 -8.53 6.68 40.54
N GLY A 16 -9.40 7.42 39.87
CA GLY A 16 -10.76 7.72 40.34
C GLY A 16 -11.64 8.19 39.19
N ALA A 17 -12.65 7.39 38.88
CA ALA A 17 -13.53 7.47 37.72
C ALA A 17 -14.53 8.64 37.73
N CYS A 18 -15.08 8.91 36.53
CA CYS A 18 -16.39 9.49 36.19
C CYS A 18 -16.98 10.62 37.05
N SER A 19 -17.32 11.74 36.40
CA SER A 19 -18.71 12.22 36.38
C SER A 19 -18.93 13.32 35.31
N LEU A 20 -20.16 13.29 34.79
CA LEU A 20 -20.72 14.01 33.65
C LEU A 20 -20.88 15.53 33.84
N ALA A 21 -21.15 16.17 32.70
CA ALA A 21 -22.02 17.33 32.48
C ALA A 21 -21.34 18.69 32.23
N ALA A 22 -21.23 18.98 30.93
CA ALA A 22 -21.68 20.21 30.27
C ALA A 22 -21.61 21.53 31.06
N CYS A 23 -20.71 22.41 30.61
CA CYS A 23 -21.00 23.84 30.55
C CYS A 23 -20.80 24.33 29.10
N ASP A 24 -21.94 24.52 28.45
CA ASP A 24 -22.31 25.48 27.39
C ASP A 24 -21.51 26.81 27.50
N GLU A 25 -20.76 27.23 26.46
CA GLU A 25 -21.08 28.32 25.49
C GLU A 25 -21.16 29.72 26.14
N SER A 26 -20.54 30.84 25.71
CA SER A 26 -20.06 31.35 24.42
C SER A 26 -19.29 32.68 24.63
N ALA A 27 -18.22 32.95 23.87
CA ALA A 27 -17.82 34.31 23.42
C ALA A 27 -16.67 34.26 22.38
N THR A 28 -17.07 34.14 21.11
CA THR A 28 -16.43 34.61 19.87
C THR A 28 -14.97 35.11 19.92
N GLY A 29 -14.06 34.24 19.49
CA GLY A 29 -12.81 34.60 18.81
C GLY A 29 -12.68 33.67 17.60
N LYS A 30 -13.20 34.08 16.44
CA LYS A 30 -13.17 33.26 15.21
C LYS A 30 -11.77 33.35 14.63
N GLU A 31 -10.87 32.50 15.10
CA GLU A 31 -9.61 32.23 14.42
C GLU A 31 -9.96 31.76 13.00
N ALA A 32 -9.52 32.49 11.97
CA ALA A 32 -9.76 32.09 10.59
C ALA A 32 -9.11 30.71 10.39
N PRO A 33 -9.80 29.73 9.78
CA PRO A 33 -9.19 28.43 9.52
C PRO A 33 -7.91 28.66 8.69
N PRO A 34 -6.81 27.95 9.00
CA PRO A 34 -5.59 28.06 8.21
C PRO A 34 -5.94 27.81 6.73
N PRO A 35 -5.32 28.55 5.78
CA PRO A 35 -5.62 28.38 4.37
C PRO A 35 -5.48 26.91 4.01
N ALA A 36 -6.52 26.35 3.38
CA ALA A 36 -6.47 24.99 2.89
C ALA A 36 -5.21 24.84 2.03
N ALA A 37 -4.38 23.85 2.34
CA ALA A 37 -3.19 23.56 1.54
C ALA A 37 -3.63 23.41 0.07
N PRO A 38 -2.85 23.94 -0.90
CA PRO A 38 -3.21 23.84 -2.31
C PRO A 38 -3.53 22.39 -2.64
N ALA A 39 -4.70 22.17 -3.26
CA ALA A 39 -5.14 20.83 -3.62
C ALA A 39 -4.02 20.14 -4.40
N GLY A 40 -3.52 19.03 -3.88
CA GLY A 40 -2.49 18.25 -4.55
C GLY A 40 -2.96 17.85 -5.95
N PRO A 41 -2.03 17.51 -6.87
CA PRO A 41 -2.40 17.00 -8.17
C PRO A 41 -3.40 15.84 -8.02
N PRO A 42 -4.40 15.73 -8.92
CA PRO A 42 -5.39 14.66 -8.84
C PRO A 42 -4.67 13.29 -8.88
N PRO A 43 -5.17 12.29 -8.12
CA PRO A 43 -4.59 10.97 -8.18
C PRO A 43 -4.62 10.46 -9.63
N PRO A 44 -3.59 9.72 -10.08
CA PRO A 44 -3.57 9.19 -11.42
C PRO A 44 -4.82 8.34 -11.67
N PRO A 45 -5.38 8.37 -12.90
CA PRO A 45 -6.56 7.61 -13.22
C PRO A 45 -6.33 6.13 -12.95
N THR A 46 -7.30 5.52 -12.30
CA THR A 46 -7.26 4.09 -12.01
C THR A 46 -7.59 3.33 -13.30
N PRO A 47 -6.80 2.33 -13.72
CA PRO A 47 -7.16 1.52 -14.88
C PRO A 47 -8.53 0.86 -14.70
N GLU A 48 -9.35 0.94 -15.73
CA GLU A 48 -10.67 0.30 -15.77
C GLU A 48 -10.55 -1.22 -15.83
N LEU A 49 -11.58 -1.93 -15.39
CA LEU A 49 -11.69 -3.39 -15.54
C LEU A 49 -12.26 -3.76 -16.93
N PRO A 50 -12.02 -4.97 -17.44
CA PRO A 50 -11.10 -5.99 -16.91
C PRO A 50 -9.63 -5.55 -17.05
N MET A 51 -8.77 -6.17 -16.25
CA MET A 51 -7.32 -6.01 -16.38
C MET A 51 -6.82 -6.65 -17.67
N THR A 52 -5.77 -6.06 -18.22
CA THR A 52 -5.03 -6.59 -19.37
C THR A 52 -3.55 -6.45 -19.11
N GLY A 53 -2.70 -7.14 -19.89
CA GLY A 53 -1.25 -7.03 -19.73
C GLY A 53 -0.74 -5.60 -19.93
N ALA A 54 -1.40 -4.80 -20.78
CA ALA A 54 -1.09 -3.38 -20.93
C ALA A 54 -1.44 -2.57 -19.66
N LYS A 55 -2.65 -2.77 -19.11
CA LYS A 55 -3.09 -2.10 -17.87
C LYS A 55 -2.22 -2.49 -16.67
N ALA A 56 -1.83 -3.76 -16.55
CA ALA A 56 -0.93 -4.24 -15.51
C ALA A 56 0.43 -3.53 -15.56
N ARG A 57 1.04 -3.45 -16.74
CA ARG A 57 2.31 -2.73 -16.94
C ARG A 57 2.19 -1.23 -16.67
N GLN A 58 1.05 -0.62 -17.02
CA GLN A 58 0.79 0.80 -16.75
C GLN A 58 0.82 1.11 -15.24
N ILE A 59 0.29 0.22 -14.40
CA ILE A 59 0.27 0.43 -12.94
C ILE A 59 1.68 0.50 -12.35
N VAL A 60 2.62 -0.29 -12.89
CA VAL A 60 4.00 -0.40 -12.38
C VAL A 60 5.03 0.32 -13.26
N ASN A 61 4.60 1.20 -14.16
CA ASN A 61 5.44 1.77 -15.22
C ASN A 61 6.59 2.65 -14.70
N MET A 62 6.51 3.12 -13.45
CA MET A 62 7.56 3.89 -12.78
C MET A 62 8.63 3.01 -12.14
N LEU A 63 8.45 1.69 -12.12
CA LEU A 63 9.39 0.73 -11.55
C LEU A 63 10.32 0.15 -12.64
N SER A 64 11.24 -0.72 -12.24
CA SER A 64 12.18 -1.35 -13.17
C SER A 64 11.50 -2.29 -14.16
N THR A 65 12.19 -2.59 -15.26
CA THR A 65 11.72 -3.53 -16.30
C THR A 65 11.43 -4.92 -15.74
N THR A 66 12.14 -5.35 -14.69
CA THR A 66 11.84 -6.58 -13.95
C THR A 66 10.44 -6.55 -13.33
N CYS A 67 10.06 -5.44 -12.71
CA CYS A 67 8.71 -5.28 -12.15
C CYS A 67 7.64 -5.25 -13.25
N ILE A 68 7.94 -4.64 -14.40
CA ILE A 68 7.04 -4.64 -15.58
C ILE A 68 6.81 -6.07 -16.10
N GLN A 69 7.87 -6.89 -16.17
CA GLN A 69 7.75 -8.32 -16.54
C GLN A 69 6.94 -9.10 -15.51
N MET A 70 7.19 -8.89 -14.22
CA MET A 70 6.41 -9.49 -13.14
C MET A 70 4.92 -9.16 -13.26
N ALA A 71 4.56 -7.90 -13.55
CA ALA A 71 3.15 -7.50 -13.69
C ALA A 71 2.48 -8.14 -14.91
N SER A 72 3.24 -8.29 -16.00
CA SER A 72 2.77 -9.01 -17.19
C SER A 72 2.51 -10.49 -16.85
N LEU A 73 3.42 -11.12 -16.10
CA LEU A 73 3.28 -12.51 -15.71
C LEU A 73 2.10 -12.75 -14.78
N LYS A 74 1.86 -11.87 -13.80
CA LYS A 74 0.66 -11.95 -12.95
C LYS A 74 -0.63 -11.88 -13.77
N MET A 75 -0.67 -11.07 -14.82
CA MET A 75 -1.82 -11.02 -15.73
C MET A 75 -1.96 -12.31 -16.55
N ASP A 76 -0.85 -12.86 -17.07
CA ASP A 76 -0.88 -14.13 -17.80
C ASP A 76 -1.41 -15.27 -16.91
N MET A 77 -1.11 -15.25 -15.61
CA MET A 77 -1.67 -16.20 -14.65
C MET A 77 -3.18 -16.05 -14.49
N VAL A 78 -3.69 -14.82 -14.42
CA VAL A 78 -5.14 -14.56 -14.42
C VAL A 78 -5.77 -15.08 -15.70
N THR A 79 -5.19 -14.79 -16.87
CA THR A 79 -5.67 -15.32 -18.16
C THR A 79 -5.63 -16.86 -18.18
N CYS A 80 -4.62 -17.48 -17.57
CA CYS A 80 -4.55 -18.92 -17.47
C CYS A 80 -5.65 -19.50 -16.58
N ASP A 81 -5.99 -18.83 -15.47
CA ASP A 81 -7.09 -19.25 -14.61
C ASP A 81 -8.45 -19.10 -15.31
N GLU A 82 -8.66 -18.02 -16.09
CA GLU A 82 -9.85 -17.86 -16.95
C GLU A 82 -10.00 -19.01 -17.95
N ARG A 83 -8.91 -19.39 -18.64
CA ARG A 83 -8.91 -20.53 -19.59
C ARG A 83 -9.24 -21.86 -18.93
N GLN A 84 -8.94 -22.01 -17.64
CA GLN A 84 -9.28 -23.19 -16.85
C GLN A 84 -10.68 -23.11 -16.24
N ASN A 85 -11.48 -22.09 -16.56
CA ASN A 85 -12.79 -21.81 -15.95
C ASN A 85 -12.73 -21.64 -14.42
N LYS A 86 -11.60 -21.15 -13.89
CA LYS A 86 -11.47 -20.80 -12.48
C LYS A 86 -11.99 -19.38 -12.24
N PRO A 87 -12.51 -19.08 -11.04
CA PRO A 87 -12.89 -17.71 -10.70
C PRO A 87 -11.66 -16.80 -10.72
N THR A 88 -11.77 -15.66 -11.40
CA THR A 88 -10.71 -14.66 -11.50
C THR A 88 -11.20 -13.31 -11.02
N ASP A 89 -10.35 -12.60 -10.29
CA ASP A 89 -10.65 -11.28 -9.76
C ASP A 89 -9.66 -10.23 -10.30
N HIS A 90 -10.10 -9.53 -11.34
CA HIS A 90 -9.34 -8.45 -11.96
C HIS A 90 -9.20 -7.23 -11.04
N GLU A 91 -10.15 -7.01 -10.13
CA GLU A 91 -10.09 -5.92 -9.17
C GLU A 91 -9.03 -6.19 -8.10
N ALA A 92 -8.95 -7.43 -7.61
CA ALA A 92 -7.90 -7.88 -6.69
C ALA A 92 -6.52 -7.71 -7.33
N LEU A 93 -6.32 -8.18 -8.57
CA LEU A 93 -5.04 -8.01 -9.27
C LEU A 93 -4.65 -6.53 -9.42
N ARG A 94 -5.61 -5.68 -9.82
CA ARG A 94 -5.38 -4.23 -9.94
C ARG A 94 -4.95 -3.61 -8.60
N THR A 95 -5.62 -3.99 -7.52
CA THR A 95 -5.34 -3.50 -6.16
C THR A 95 -3.97 -3.98 -5.67
N GLU A 96 -3.65 -5.25 -5.90
CA GLU A 96 -2.35 -5.83 -5.59
C GLU A 96 -1.21 -5.07 -6.28
N LEU A 97 -1.30 -4.88 -7.61
CA LEU A 97 -0.28 -4.17 -8.38
C LEU A 97 -0.11 -2.71 -7.94
N ARG A 98 -1.21 -2.03 -7.58
CA ARG A 98 -1.16 -0.65 -7.06
C ARG A 98 -0.45 -0.58 -5.71
N ASN A 99 -0.81 -1.48 -4.79
CA ASN A 99 -0.18 -1.56 -3.49
C ASN A 99 1.31 -1.91 -3.61
N LEU A 100 1.65 -2.85 -4.50
CA LEU A 100 3.02 -3.18 -4.83
C LEU A 100 3.77 -1.94 -5.35
N SER A 101 3.22 -1.24 -6.34
CA SER A 101 3.84 -0.03 -6.89
C SER A 101 4.08 1.03 -5.82
N TRP A 102 3.07 1.31 -5.00
CA TRP A 102 3.16 2.28 -3.90
C TRP A 102 4.21 1.93 -2.86
N ASN A 103 4.43 0.65 -2.59
CA ASN A 103 5.41 0.21 -1.61
C ASN A 103 6.82 0.17 -2.20
N LEU A 104 6.99 -0.31 -3.43
CA LEU A 104 8.29 -0.44 -4.07
C LEU A 104 8.87 0.91 -4.48
N GLN A 105 8.06 1.91 -4.83
CA GLN A 105 8.55 3.26 -5.16
C GLN A 105 9.20 3.99 -3.96
N LYS A 106 9.02 3.49 -2.74
CA LYS A 106 9.63 4.05 -1.53
C LYS A 106 11.01 3.45 -1.24
N LEU A 107 11.39 2.39 -1.97
CA LEU A 107 12.64 1.66 -1.75
C LEU A 107 13.73 2.13 -2.73
N PRO A 108 15.00 1.88 -2.41
CA PRO A 108 16.08 1.92 -3.39
C PRO A 108 15.76 1.06 -4.62
N SER A 109 16.20 1.51 -5.81
CA SER A 109 15.83 0.88 -7.09
C SER A 109 16.32 -0.57 -7.21
N ASP A 110 17.50 -0.86 -6.68
CA ASP A 110 18.10 -2.19 -6.60
C ASP A 110 17.29 -3.12 -5.69
N GLU A 111 16.88 -2.64 -4.52
CA GLU A 111 16.04 -3.40 -3.59
C GLU A 111 14.65 -3.68 -4.18
N ALA A 112 14.01 -2.67 -4.79
CA ALA A 112 12.73 -2.83 -5.48
C ALA A 112 12.84 -3.86 -6.61
N THR A 113 13.92 -3.80 -7.40
CA THR A 113 14.18 -4.75 -8.49
C THR A 113 14.39 -6.16 -7.97
N ALA A 114 15.14 -6.34 -6.88
CA ALA A 114 15.37 -7.64 -6.27
C ALA A 114 14.06 -8.27 -5.76
N ARG A 115 13.18 -7.48 -5.15
CA ARG A 115 11.85 -7.94 -4.72
C ARG A 115 10.99 -8.38 -5.90
N CYS A 116 10.94 -7.61 -6.98
CA CYS A 116 10.24 -8.01 -8.20
C CYS A 116 10.83 -9.25 -8.85
N ALA A 117 12.15 -9.42 -8.82
CA ALA A 117 12.82 -10.61 -9.33
C ALA A 117 12.43 -11.85 -8.52
N ALA A 118 12.40 -11.76 -7.19
CA ALA A 118 11.99 -12.87 -6.33
C ALA A 118 10.55 -13.33 -6.64
N GLU A 119 9.61 -12.39 -6.78
CA GLU A 119 8.23 -12.68 -7.18
C GLU A 119 8.14 -13.29 -8.59
N LEU A 120 8.91 -12.76 -9.54
CA LEU A 120 8.97 -13.25 -10.91
C LEU A 120 9.45 -14.71 -10.97
N GLU A 121 10.53 -15.03 -10.25
CA GLU A 121 11.06 -16.39 -10.19
C GLU A 121 10.13 -17.34 -9.44
N ALA A 122 9.46 -16.89 -8.37
CA ALA A 122 8.47 -17.68 -7.66
C ALA A 122 7.29 -18.08 -8.58
N MET A 123 6.85 -17.17 -9.46
CA MET A 123 5.80 -17.46 -10.44
C MET A 123 6.27 -18.41 -11.54
N ARG A 124 7.51 -18.26 -12.02
CA ARG A 124 8.14 -19.13 -13.05
C ARG A 124 8.48 -20.53 -12.55
N ALA A 125 8.51 -20.73 -11.23
CA ALA A 125 8.70 -22.05 -10.65
C ALA A 125 7.40 -22.87 -10.58
N ARG A 126 6.24 -22.27 -10.90
CA ARG A 126 4.93 -22.93 -10.78
C ARG A 126 4.67 -23.82 -11.99
N PRO A 127 4.25 -25.09 -11.82
CA PRO A 127 3.94 -25.95 -12.94
C PRO A 127 2.91 -25.34 -13.89
N LYS A 128 3.27 -25.26 -15.17
CA LYS A 128 2.44 -24.68 -16.21
C LYS A 128 1.36 -25.67 -16.72
N PRO A 129 0.07 -25.33 -16.63
CA PRO A 129 -0.98 -26.13 -17.25
C PRO A 129 -0.85 -26.12 -18.78
N ALA A 130 -1.09 -27.26 -19.43
CA ALA A 130 -0.95 -27.39 -20.89
C ALA A 130 -1.83 -26.39 -21.67
N VAL A 131 -3.02 -26.06 -21.15
CA VAL A 131 -3.96 -25.08 -21.73
C VAL A 131 -3.43 -23.63 -21.75
N CYS A 132 -2.31 -23.39 -21.08
CA CYS A 132 -1.67 -22.10 -20.97
C CYS A 132 -0.24 -22.10 -21.54
N ALA A 133 0.17 -23.16 -22.24
CA ALA A 133 1.53 -23.39 -22.77
C ALA A 133 2.11 -22.21 -23.58
N ASP A 134 1.24 -21.41 -24.20
CA ASP A 134 1.54 -20.23 -25.02
C ASP A 134 1.77 -18.93 -24.22
N LEU A 135 1.37 -18.89 -22.94
CA LEU A 135 1.50 -17.69 -22.09
C LEU A 135 2.92 -17.57 -21.52
N GLY A 136 3.32 -16.39 -21.05
CA GLY A 136 4.67 -16.13 -20.50
C GLY A 136 4.97 -16.83 -19.18
N ILE A 137 3.98 -17.50 -18.58
CA ILE A 137 4.14 -18.33 -17.36
C ILE A 137 5.07 -19.52 -17.66
N SER A 138 6.01 -19.79 -16.76
CA SER A 138 6.96 -20.93 -16.86
C SER A 138 6.61 -21.93 -15.78
#